data_AF-A0A2T7TSW5-F1
#
_entry.id   AF-A0A2T7TSW5-F1
#
_cell.length_a   1.000
_cell.length_b   1.000
_cell.length_c   1.000
_cell.angle_alpha   90.00
_cell.angle_beta   90.00
_cell.angle_gamma   90.00
#
_symmetry.space_group_name_H-M   'P 1'
#
loop_
_entity.id
_entity.type
_entity.pdbx_description
1 polymer ?
#
loop_
_entity_poly.entity_id
_entity_poly.type
_entity_poly.pdbx_seq_one_letter_code
_entity_poly.pdbx_strand_id
1 'polypeptide(L)'
;MPLSQNPIVEWPPELQQLLQGLQITTGADGKRSGRIDLDVDPKTLFLLNEFEARVRHRQVRLRRADSAECLVGEMNVLVGLGAAADPTRHIGKVRISFYDIQDDSCVDPAPQR
;
A
#
# COMPACT_ATOMS: atom_id res chain seq x y z
N MET A 1 13.06 -29.04 -4.35
CA MET A 1 12.53 -27.95 -3.50
C MET A 1 12.08 -26.85 -4.44
N PRO A 2 10.80 -26.43 -4.45
CA PRO A 2 10.36 -25.37 -5.36
C PRO A 2 10.93 -24.03 -4.87
N LEU A 3 11.56 -23.30 -5.79
CA LEU A 3 12.14 -21.98 -5.58
C LEU A 3 11.02 -20.94 -5.38
N SER A 4 11.19 -20.16 -4.30
CA SER A 4 10.73 -18.78 -4.11
C SER A 4 9.22 -18.49 -4.28
N GLN A 5 8.45 -18.63 -3.20
CA GLN A 5 7.38 -17.67 -2.95
C GLN A 5 8.05 -16.37 -2.50
N ASN A 6 7.98 -15.30 -3.30
CA ASN A 6 8.40 -13.99 -2.83
C ASN A 6 7.62 -13.69 -1.55
N PRO A 7 8.30 -13.40 -0.42
CA PRO A 7 7.60 -13.24 0.85
C PRO A 7 6.64 -12.05 0.76
N ILE A 8 5.39 -12.28 1.16
CA ILE A 8 4.41 -11.21 1.35
C ILE A 8 4.95 -10.30 2.44
N VAL A 9 5.07 -9.00 2.14
CA VAL A 9 5.57 -7.99 3.06
C VAL A 9 4.40 -7.28 3.71
N GLU A 10 4.42 -7.12 5.03
CA GLU A 10 3.39 -6.33 5.73
C GLU A 10 3.53 -4.84 5.40
N TRP A 11 2.39 -4.17 5.21
CA TRP A 11 2.35 -2.71 5.18
C TRP A 11 2.91 -2.14 6.49
N PRO A 12 3.74 -1.08 6.48
CA PRO A 12 4.36 -0.57 7.70
C PRO A 12 3.32 -0.02 8.67
N PRO A 13 3.39 -0.36 9.97
CA PRO A 13 2.47 0.16 10.98
C PRO A 13 2.42 1.69 11.03
N GLU A 14 3.54 2.37 10.79
CA GLU A 14 3.66 3.83 10.77
C GLU A 14 2.88 4.47 9.63
N LEU A 15 2.67 3.73 8.54
CA LEU A 15 1.96 4.18 7.34
C LEU A 15 0.52 3.66 7.30
N GLN A 16 0.08 2.91 8.33
CA GLN A 16 -1.21 2.22 8.35
C GLN A 16 -2.41 3.16 8.12
N GLN A 17 -2.33 4.36 8.69
CA GLN A 17 -3.38 5.38 8.55
C GLN A 17 -3.57 5.84 7.09
N LEU A 18 -2.53 5.73 6.25
CA LEU A 18 -2.59 6.11 4.84
C LEU A 18 -3.52 5.19 4.03
N LEU A 19 -3.90 4.00 4.54
CA LEU A 19 -4.79 3.09 3.83
C LEU A 19 -6.29 3.38 4.04
N GLN A 20 -6.66 4.34 4.91
CA GLN A 20 -8.07 4.61 5.24
C GLN A 20 -8.93 5.05 4.05
N GLY A 21 -8.33 5.71 3.06
CA GLY A 21 -9.03 6.13 1.84
C GLY A 21 -8.78 5.22 0.63
N LEU A 22 -8.25 4.00 0.83
CA LEU A 22 -7.91 3.11 -0.27
C LEU A 22 -9.18 2.67 -1.01
N GLN A 23 -9.29 3.11 -2.26
CA GLN A 23 -10.38 2.74 -3.15
C GLN A 23 -9.99 1.50 -3.95
N ILE A 24 -10.77 0.44 -3.83
CA ILE A 24 -10.62 -0.79 -4.62
C ILE A 24 -11.64 -0.77 -5.76
N THR A 25 -11.16 -1.01 -6.98
CA THR A 25 -11.98 -1.11 -8.19
C THR A 25 -11.73 -2.43 -8.89
N THR A 26 -12.79 -3.05 -9.40
CA THR A 26 -12.70 -4.26 -10.24
C THR A 26 -12.81 -3.85 -11.71
N GLY A 27 -11.80 -4.17 -12.49
CA GLY A 27 -11.77 -3.95 -13.94
C GLY A 27 -12.71 -4.90 -14.69
N ALA A 28 -12.91 -4.62 -15.98
CA ALA A 28 -13.72 -5.47 -16.86
C ALA A 28 -13.12 -6.88 -17.07
N ASP A 29 -11.82 -7.03 -16.82
CA ASP A 29 -11.11 -8.31 -16.82
C ASP A 29 -11.22 -9.08 -15.49
N GLY A 30 -12.01 -8.58 -14.54
CA GLY A 30 -12.17 -9.15 -13.21
C GLY A 30 -10.99 -8.89 -12.26
N LYS A 31 -9.94 -8.19 -12.70
CA LYS A 31 -8.80 -7.87 -11.83
C LYS A 31 -9.12 -6.70 -10.93
N ARG A 32 -8.69 -6.79 -9.68
CA ARG A 32 -8.82 -5.70 -8.71
C ARG A 32 -7.56 -4.84 -8.68
N SER A 33 -7.77 -3.52 -8.59
CA SER A 33 -6.72 -2.53 -8.38
C SER A 33 -7.12 -1.58 -7.27
N GLY A 34 -6.14 -1.06 -6.55
CA GLY A 34 -6.33 -0.16 -5.43
C GLY A 34 -5.60 1.16 -5.67
N ARG A 35 -6.20 2.29 -5.28
CA ARG A 35 -5.48 3.57 -5.28
C ARG A 35 -5.94 4.49 -4.16
N ILE A 36 -5.03 5.35 -3.75
CA ILE A 36 -5.31 6.49 -2.89
C ILE A 36 -4.38 7.65 -3.24
N ASP A 37 -4.94 8.85 -3.24
CA ASP A 37 -4.22 10.10 -3.46
C ASP A 37 -4.17 10.86 -2.14
N LEU A 38 -2.98 11.23 -1.67
CA LEU A 38 -2.76 11.83 -0.36
C LEU A 38 -1.78 12.99 -0.44
N ASP A 39 -2.01 13.99 0.40
CA ASP A 39 -0.98 14.99 0.71
C ASP A 39 -0.09 14.42 1.82
N VAL A 40 1.23 14.38 1.58
CA VAL A 40 2.23 13.80 2.48
C VAL A 40 3.31 14.82 2.81
N ASP A 41 3.69 14.87 4.09
CA ASP A 41 4.86 15.62 4.51
C ASP A 41 6.17 14.95 4.05
N PRO A 42 7.32 15.66 4.09
CA PRO A 42 8.59 15.11 3.63
C PRO A 42 9.04 13.82 4.33
N LYS A 43 8.73 13.65 5.63
CA LYS A 43 9.10 12.45 6.39
C LYS A 43 8.26 11.26 5.95
N THR A 44 6.95 11.45 5.80
CA THR A 44 6.06 10.42 5.28
C THR A 44 6.45 10.02 3.85
N LEU A 45 6.78 10.99 3.00
CA LEU A 45 7.26 10.72 1.64
C LEU A 45 8.56 9.91 1.63
N PHE A 46 9.51 10.22 2.51
CA PHE A 46 10.74 9.46 2.64
C PHE A 46 10.48 7.98 3.00
N LEU A 47 9.66 7.74 4.03
CA LEU A 47 9.29 6.38 4.45
C LEU A 47 8.58 5.59 3.35
N LEU A 48 7.71 6.25 2.59
CA LEU A 48 7.03 5.64 1.44
C LEU A 48 8.01 5.20 0.36
N ASN A 49 9.00 6.03 0.02
CA ASN A 49 10.01 5.68 -0.98
C ASN A 49 10.92 4.53 -0.51
N GLU A 50 11.35 4.54 0.75
CA GLU A 50 12.13 3.43 1.31
C GLU A 50 11.34 2.12 1.28
N PHE A 51 10.06 2.18 1.62
CA PHE A 51 9.18 1.01 1.56
C PHE A 51 8.98 0.52 0.13
N GLU A 52 8.67 1.40 -0.82
CA GLU A 52 8.51 1.07 -2.26
C GLU A 52 9.73 0.32 -2.79
N ALA A 53 10.93 0.86 -2.54
CA ALA A 53 12.19 0.22 -2.96
C ALA A 53 12.36 -1.19 -2.36
N ARG A 54 11.92 -1.40 -1.11
CA ARG A 54 12.01 -2.70 -0.41
C ARG A 54 11.02 -3.74 -0.95
N VAL A 55 9.84 -3.31 -1.39
CA VAL A 55 8.74 -4.21 -1.82
C VAL A 55 8.65 -4.39 -3.33
N ARG A 56 9.59 -3.83 -4.08
CA ARG A 56 9.63 -3.99 -5.53
C ARG A 56 9.60 -5.47 -5.93
N HIS A 57 8.66 -5.83 -6.81
CA HIS A 57 8.37 -7.20 -7.24
C HIS A 57 7.89 -8.15 -6.13
N ARG A 58 7.36 -7.62 -5.02
CA ARG A 58 6.78 -8.40 -3.92
C ARG A 58 5.34 -8.00 -3.71
N GLN A 59 4.57 -8.95 -3.20
CA GLN A 59 3.22 -8.69 -2.71
C GLN A 59 3.29 -8.00 -1.35
N VAL A 60 2.38 -7.07 -1.15
CA VAL A 60 2.22 -6.30 0.08
C VAL A 60 0.86 -6.63 0.67
N ARG A 61 0.85 -6.98 1.96
CA ARG A 61 -0.39 -7.19 2.71
C ARG A 61 -0.95 -5.86 3.18
N LEU A 62 -2.19 -5.61 2.83
CA LEU A 62 -2.97 -4.42 3.13
C LEU A 62 -4.06 -4.81 4.12
N ARG A 63 -3.96 -4.28 5.33
CA ARG A 63 -5.02 -4.33 6.33
C ARG A 63 -5.64 -2.96 6.36
N ARG A 64 -6.93 -2.80 6.13
CA ARG A 64 -7.56 -1.50 6.29
C ARG A 64 -8.04 -1.35 7.72
N ALA A 65 -7.89 -0.17 8.32
CA ALA A 65 -8.32 0.06 9.70
C ALA A 65 -9.85 -0.06 9.87
N ASP A 66 -10.62 0.12 8.79
CA ASP A 66 -12.08 0.09 8.75
C ASP A 66 -12.67 -1.24 8.24
N SER A 67 -11.84 -2.24 7.94
CA SER A 67 -12.29 -3.53 7.40
C SER A 67 -11.56 -4.70 8.06
N ALA A 68 -12.30 -5.79 8.30
CA ALA A 68 -11.72 -7.07 8.68
C ALA A 68 -11.09 -7.80 7.48
N GLU A 69 -11.27 -7.28 6.27
CA GLU A 69 -10.69 -7.84 5.06
C GLU A 69 -9.19 -7.63 5.02
N CYS A 70 -8.49 -8.70 4.67
CA CYS A 70 -7.07 -8.71 4.45
C CYS A 70 -6.84 -8.89 2.95
N LEU A 71 -6.11 -7.95 2.36
CA LEU A 71 -5.85 -7.94 0.93
C LEU A 71 -4.35 -8.11 0.71
N VAL A 72 -3.97 -8.72 -0.39
CA VAL A 72 -2.60 -8.71 -0.89
C VAL A 72 -2.59 -8.16 -2.30
N GLY A 73 -1.56 -7.40 -2.64
CA GLY A 73 -1.38 -6.87 -3.99
C GLY A 73 0.03 -6.37 -4.20
N GLU A 74 0.40 -6.09 -5.43
CA GLU A 74 1.72 -5.55 -5.75
C GLU A 74 1.66 -4.02 -5.78
N MET A 75 2.62 -3.38 -5.10
CA MET A 75 2.70 -1.93 -5.05
C MET A 75 3.27 -1.39 -6.37
N ASN A 76 2.55 -0.45 -6.99
CA ASN A 76 3.10 0.34 -8.09
C ASN A 76 4.08 1.38 -7.56
N VAL A 77 4.94 1.87 -8.46
CA VAL A 77 5.79 3.03 -8.17
C VAL A 77 4.96 4.21 -7.67
N LEU A 78 5.52 4.96 -6.72
CA LEU A 78 4.89 6.18 -6.23
C LEU A 78 4.84 7.23 -7.34
N VAL A 79 3.68 7.85 -7.52
CA VAL A 79 3.48 8.90 -8.52
C VAL A 79 3.24 10.23 -7.81
N GLY A 80 4.08 11.23 -8.09
CA GLY A 80 3.82 12.61 -7.70
C GLY A 80 2.71 13.20 -8.55
N LEU A 81 1.70 13.80 -7.91
CA LEU A 81 0.55 14.43 -8.58
C LEU A 81 0.68 15.97 -8.66
N GLY A 82 1.84 16.51 -8.27
CA GLY A 82 2.12 17.93 -8.27
C GLY A 82 1.72 18.61 -6.96
N ALA A 83 0.97 19.71 -7.06
CA ALA A 83 0.65 20.55 -5.92
C ALA A 83 -0.28 19.85 -4.91
N ALA A 84 0.03 20.01 -3.63
CA ALA A 84 -0.85 19.65 -2.53
C ALA A 84 -2.10 20.52 -2.49
N ALA A 85 -3.14 20.05 -1.78
CA ALA A 85 -4.37 20.83 -1.61
C ALA A 85 -4.11 22.14 -0.83
N ASP A 86 -3.15 22.11 0.09
CA ASP A 86 -2.65 23.30 0.79
C ASP A 86 -1.19 23.58 0.39
N PRO A 87 -0.94 24.54 -0.51
CA PRO A 87 0.41 24.87 -0.97
C PRO A 87 1.26 25.60 0.08
N THR A 88 0.65 26.05 1.19
CA THR A 88 1.38 26.76 2.26
C THR A 88 2.08 25.78 3.21
N ARG A 89 1.56 24.55 3.28
CA ARG A 89 2.22 23.44 3.96
C ARG A 89 3.18 22.85 2.93
N HIS A 90 4.47 22.80 3.22
CA HIS A 90 5.48 22.19 2.35
C HIS A 90 5.29 20.66 2.22
N ILE A 91 4.16 20.24 1.67
CA ILE A 91 3.69 18.86 1.53
C ILE A 91 3.50 18.57 0.04
N GLY A 92 3.77 17.33 -0.35
CA GLY A 92 3.61 16.87 -1.73
C GLY A 92 2.33 16.07 -1.88
N LYS A 93 1.68 16.13 -3.05
CA LYS A 93 0.58 15.22 -3.36
C LYS A 93 1.11 13.98 -4.08
N VAL A 94 0.80 12.80 -3.57
CA VAL A 94 1.25 11.52 -4.14
C VAL A 94 0.10 10.55 -4.32
N ARG A 95 0.23 9.64 -5.28
CA ARG A 95 -0.61 8.47 -5.44
C ARG A 95 0.13 7.23 -4.97
N ILE A 96 -0.51 6.50 -4.05
CA ILE A 96 -0.17 5.13 -3.70
C ILE A 96 -1.16 4.24 -4.45
N SER A 97 -0.68 3.20 -5.14
CA SER A 97 -1.56 2.29 -5.85
C SER A 97 -1.02 0.87 -5.90
N PHE A 98 -1.95 -0.07 -6.05
CA PHE A 98 -1.68 -1.50 -6.06
C PHE A 98 -2.40 -2.14 -7.24
N TYR A 99 -1.77 -3.17 -7.81
CA TYR A 99 -2.35 -4.02 -8.84
C TYR A 99 -2.41 -5.47 -8.37
N ASP A 100 -3.18 -6.28 -9.11
CA ASP A 100 -3.40 -7.69 -8.83
C ASP A 100 -3.85 -7.95 -7.39
N ILE A 101 -4.85 -7.19 -6.93
CA ILE A 101 -5.35 -7.33 -5.57
C ILE A 101 -6.16 -8.61 -5.42
N GLN A 102 -5.79 -9.39 -4.42
CA GLN A 102 -6.41 -10.67 -4.06
C GLN A 102 -6.81 -10.65 -2.59
N ASP A 103 -7.79 -11.48 -2.23
CA ASP A 103 -8.14 -11.71 -0.84
C ASP A 103 -7.06 -12.57 -0.21
N ASP A 104 -6.72 -12.28 1.04
CA ASP A 104 -5.78 -13.06 1.82
C ASP A 104 -6.41 -13.47 3.15
N SER A 105 -6.01 -14.62 3.67
CA SER A 105 -6.34 -15.01 5.03
C SER A 105 -5.29 -14.42 5.96
N CYS A 106 -5.57 -13.26 6.55
CA CYS A 106 -4.79 -12.74 7.67
C CYS A 106 -4.95 -13.69 8.86
N VAL A 107 -4.10 -14.71 8.96
CA VAL A 107 -3.85 -15.37 10.23
C VAL A 107 -2.84 -14.50 10.94
N ASP A 108 -3.25 -13.83 12.02
CA ASP A 108 -2.28 -13.16 12.87
C ASP A 108 -1.22 -14.19 13.28
N PRO A 109 0.08 -13.95 13.00
CA PRO A 109 1.10 -14.86 13.48
C PRO A 109 0.93 -14.93 15.00
N ALA A 110 0.77 -16.16 15.51
CA ALA A 110 0.62 -16.39 16.93
C ALA A 110 1.71 -15.62 17.68
N PRO A 111 1.38 -14.93 18.79
CA PRO A 111 2.37 -14.14 19.51
C PRO A 111 3.55 -15.04 19.84
N GLN A 112 4.71 -14.73 19.24
CA GLN A 112 5.95 -15.39 19.57
C GLN A 112 6.25 -15.01 21.02
N ARG A 113 6.07 -15.97 21.92
CA ARG A 113 6.46 -15.87 23.33
C ARG A 113 7.97 -15.97 23.47
#